data_AF-A0ABD3CVL9-F1
#
_entry.id   AF-A0ABD3CVL9-F1
#
_cell.length_a   1.000
_cell.length_b   1.000
_cell.length_c   1.000
_cell.angle_alpha   90.00
_cell.angle_beta   90.00
_cell.angle_gamma   90.00
#
_symmetry.space_group_name_H-M   'P 1'
#
loop_
_entity.id
_entity.type
_entity.pdbx_description
1 polymer ?
#
loop_
_entity_poly.entity_id
_entity_poly.type
_entity_poly.pdbx_seq_one_letter_code
_entity_poly.pdbx_strand_id
1 'polypeptide(L)'
;MSVSAIFGSRLVAPPPSSAATKAAPPPQRLAVGRYGGGSCGLVIECSSRPQKKATKHHMKTRPRKSCPSDIRHGPAVYPPLPSLPPEWSFVSEAAAAAEAPPQPVQHE
;
A
#
# COMPACT_ATOMS: atom_id res chain seq x y z
N MET A 1 4.83 8.97 -13.58
CA MET A 1 4.48 9.31 -14.97
C MET A 1 4.49 10.82 -15.10
N SER A 2 5.46 11.34 -15.86
CA SER A 2 5.79 12.76 -16.05
C SER A 2 5.18 13.25 -17.36
N VAL A 3 4.47 14.38 -17.36
CA VAL A 3 4.25 15.18 -18.58
C VAL A 3 4.14 16.66 -18.20
N SER A 4 5.17 17.43 -18.48
CA SER A 4 5.21 18.88 -18.51
C SER A 4 4.49 19.38 -19.78
N ALA A 5 3.45 20.21 -19.64
CA ALA A 5 2.82 20.89 -20.77
C ALA A 5 3.55 22.20 -21.03
N ILE A 6 4.11 22.27 -22.24
CA ILE A 6 5.03 23.27 -22.75
C ILE A 6 4.32 24.61 -22.97
N PHE A 7 5.02 25.66 -22.54
CA PHE A 7 4.71 27.07 -22.70
C PHE A 7 4.70 27.45 -24.19
N GLY A 8 3.65 28.11 -24.68
CA GLY A 8 3.69 28.88 -25.93
C GLY A 8 2.69 28.48 -27.01
N SER A 9 1.44 28.93 -26.89
CA SER A 9 0.59 29.17 -28.05
C SER A 9 0.50 30.68 -28.28
N ARG A 10 1.11 31.13 -29.39
CA ARG A 10 0.93 32.48 -29.92
C ARG A 10 -0.56 32.72 -30.19
N LEU A 11 -1.12 33.76 -29.59
CA LEU A 11 -2.41 34.31 -30.01
C LEU A 11 -2.24 34.94 -31.39
N VAL A 12 -2.89 34.36 -32.41
CA VAL A 12 -3.10 35.01 -33.70
C VAL A 12 -4.29 35.96 -33.55
N ALA A 13 -4.04 37.25 -33.78
CA ALA A 13 -5.07 38.30 -33.78
C ALA A 13 -5.90 38.23 -35.08
N PRO A 14 -7.23 38.28 -35.03
CA PRO A 14 -8.06 38.42 -36.23
C PRO A 14 -8.07 39.87 -36.76
N PRO A 15 -8.16 40.09 -38.09
CA PRO A 15 -8.15 41.43 -38.69
C PRO A 15 -9.45 42.21 -38.44
N PRO A 16 -9.41 43.55 -38.37
CA PRO A 16 -10.61 44.37 -38.20
C PRO A 16 -11.22 44.73 -39.56
N SER A 17 -12.46 44.29 -39.83
CA SER A 17 -13.29 44.95 -40.85
C SER A 17 -14.79 44.80 -40.58
N SER A 18 -15.40 45.94 -40.27
CA SER A 18 -16.69 46.45 -40.74
C SER A 18 -18.00 45.72 -40.39
N ALA A 19 -18.63 46.27 -39.35
CA ALA A 19 -20.05 46.64 -39.25
C ALA A 19 -21.09 45.87 -40.10
N ALA A 20 -21.87 45.02 -39.43
CA ALA A 20 -23.26 44.78 -39.77
C ALA A 20 -24.07 44.45 -38.51
N THR A 21 -24.94 45.38 -38.13
CA THR A 21 -25.96 45.21 -37.08
C THR A 21 -26.93 44.10 -37.48
N LYS A 22 -26.99 42.98 -36.74
CA LYS A 22 -28.22 42.21 -36.48
C LYS A 22 -28.10 41.42 -35.18
N ALA A 23 -29.22 41.36 -34.47
CA ALA A 23 -29.40 40.86 -33.12
C ALA A 23 -28.72 39.51 -32.85
N ALA A 24 -28.09 39.42 -31.68
CA ALA A 24 -27.53 38.18 -31.15
C ALA A 24 -28.63 37.12 -30.97
N PRO A 25 -28.51 35.90 -31.52
CA PRO A 25 -29.35 34.81 -31.09
C PRO A 25 -29.02 34.45 -29.62
N PRO A 26 -30.01 34.03 -28.81
CA PRO A 26 -29.75 33.58 -27.44
C PRO A 26 -28.74 32.43 -27.44
N PRO A 27 -27.94 32.26 -26.35
CA PRO A 27 -26.94 31.20 -26.29
C PRO A 27 -27.66 29.86 -26.46
N GLN A 28 -27.45 29.22 -27.61
CA GLN A 28 -27.91 27.86 -27.82
C GLN A 28 -27.21 27.00 -26.77
N ARG A 29 -27.95 26.59 -25.74
CA ARG A 29 -27.50 25.55 -24.83
C ARG A 29 -27.19 24.34 -25.71
N LEU A 30 -25.92 23.96 -25.79
CA LEU A 30 -25.48 22.74 -26.46
C LEU A 30 -26.23 21.56 -25.85
N ALA A 31 -27.34 21.18 -26.46
CA ALA A 31 -28.07 19.98 -26.15
C ALA A 31 -27.26 18.81 -26.71
N VAL A 32 -26.39 18.23 -25.88
CA VAL A 32 -25.76 16.95 -26.20
C VAL A 32 -26.77 15.85 -25.85
N GLY A 33 -27.65 15.58 -26.81
CA GLY A 33 -28.50 14.39 -26.83
C GLY A 33 -27.71 13.19 -27.38
N ARG A 34 -27.18 12.38 -26.45
CA ARG A 34 -27.21 10.90 -26.47
C ARG A 34 -27.07 10.18 -27.82
N TYR A 35 -25.85 9.90 -28.26
CA TYR A 35 -25.46 8.66 -28.95
C TYR A 35 -24.00 8.33 -28.58
N GLY A 36 -23.68 7.04 -28.44
CA GLY A 36 -22.41 6.57 -27.88
C GLY A 36 -21.16 7.05 -28.63
N GLY A 37 -20.06 7.13 -27.89
CA GLY A 37 -18.74 7.44 -28.43
C GLY A 37 -18.32 8.90 -28.22
N GLY A 38 -17.45 9.12 -27.22
CA GLY A 38 -16.53 10.27 -27.22
C GLY A 38 -17.16 11.64 -26.98
N SER A 39 -17.76 11.88 -25.81
CA SER A 39 -18.03 13.26 -25.36
C SER A 39 -16.76 13.88 -24.79
N CYS A 40 -15.91 14.44 -25.65
CA CYS A 40 -14.86 15.39 -25.25
C CYS A 40 -15.46 16.77 -24.93
N GLY A 41 -16.49 16.81 -24.07
CA GLY A 41 -16.80 18.04 -23.36
C GLY A 41 -15.63 18.29 -22.40
N LEU A 42 -15.01 19.47 -22.48
CA LEU A 42 -14.06 19.92 -21.46
C LEU A 42 -14.86 20.15 -20.16
N VAL A 43 -15.23 19.05 -19.49
CA VAL A 43 -15.70 19.08 -18.13
C VAL A 43 -14.49 19.52 -17.32
N ILE A 44 -14.52 20.75 -16.80
CA ILE A 44 -13.59 21.16 -15.74
C ILE A 44 -14.01 20.39 -14.49
N GLU A 45 -13.69 19.10 -14.50
CA GLU A 45 -14.02 18.15 -13.44
C GLU A 45 -13.16 18.40 -12.19
N CYS A 46 -12.01 19.06 -12.40
CA CYS A 46 -10.94 19.21 -11.42
C CYS A 46 -11.27 20.17 -10.26
N SER A 47 -12.25 21.09 -10.38
CA SER A 47 -12.63 21.98 -9.27
C SER A 47 -13.83 21.47 -8.47
N SER A 48 -14.64 20.57 -9.04
CA SER A 48 -15.86 20.07 -8.41
C SER A 48 -15.57 19.05 -7.28
N ARG A 49 -14.41 18.40 -7.30
CA ARG A 49 -14.03 17.37 -6.33
C ARG A 49 -13.25 17.97 -5.14
N PRO A 50 -13.83 18.08 -3.94
CA PRO A 50 -13.12 18.65 -2.78
C PRO A 50 -11.95 17.76 -2.31
N GLN A 51 -10.83 18.39 -1.92
CA GLN A 51 -9.65 17.68 -1.44
C GLN A 51 -9.86 17.07 -0.04
N LYS A 52 -9.28 15.89 0.20
CA LYS A 52 -9.17 15.33 1.56
C LYS A 52 -7.96 15.95 2.26
N LYS A 53 -8.19 16.72 3.32
CA LYS A 53 -7.18 17.33 4.18
C LYS A 53 -7.34 16.81 5.62
N ALA A 54 -6.36 17.12 6.48
CA ALA A 54 -6.35 16.78 7.91
C ALA A 54 -6.67 15.29 8.16
N THR A 55 -7.45 14.97 9.18
CA THR A 55 -7.80 13.60 9.58
C THR A 55 -8.46 12.81 8.45
N LYS A 56 -9.25 13.47 7.59
CA LYS A 56 -9.88 12.81 6.44
C LYS A 56 -8.84 12.28 5.44
N HIS A 57 -7.69 12.93 5.33
CA HIS A 57 -6.56 12.40 4.58
C HIS A 57 -5.99 11.16 5.25
N HIS A 58 -5.63 11.23 6.55
CA HIS A 58 -5.06 10.11 7.31
C HIS A 58 -5.97 8.87 7.27
N MET A 59 -7.28 9.06 7.43
CA MET A 59 -8.25 7.96 7.34
C MET A 59 -8.22 7.25 5.99
N LYS A 60 -7.98 7.99 4.90
CA LYS A 60 -7.96 7.48 3.53
C LYS A 60 -6.63 6.83 3.16
N THR A 61 -5.50 7.41 3.58
CA THR A 61 -4.16 6.97 3.18
C THR A 61 -3.48 6.05 4.18
N ARG A 62 -4.06 5.82 5.37
CA ARG A 62 -3.43 4.94 6.36
C ARG A 62 -3.17 3.55 5.77
N PRO A 63 -1.96 2.99 5.93
CA PRO A 63 -1.67 1.62 5.52
C PRO A 63 -2.63 0.63 6.19
N ARG A 64 -3.17 -0.29 5.40
CA ARG A 64 -4.02 -1.39 5.87
C ARG A 64 -3.77 -2.60 5.00
N LYS A 65 -3.82 -3.78 5.60
CA LYS A 65 -3.93 -5.04 4.87
C LYS A 65 -5.37 -5.16 4.36
N SER A 66 -5.56 -5.22 3.04
CA SER A 66 -6.88 -5.41 2.41
C SER A 66 -7.13 -6.85 2.01
N CYS A 67 -6.07 -7.62 1.75
CA CYS A 67 -6.17 -9.00 1.31
C CYS A 67 -6.49 -9.93 2.50
N PRO A 68 -7.57 -10.73 2.44
CA PRO A 68 -7.95 -11.64 3.53
C PRO A 68 -6.92 -12.74 3.82
N SER A 69 -6.10 -13.13 2.85
CA SER A 69 -4.96 -14.03 3.08
C SER A 69 -3.93 -13.40 4.01
N ASP A 70 -3.51 -12.17 3.69
CA ASP A 70 -2.52 -11.41 4.45
C ASP A 70 -2.96 -11.06 5.88
N ILE A 71 -4.27 -10.91 6.09
CA ILE A 71 -4.86 -10.69 7.42
C ILE A 71 -4.87 -11.98 8.26
N ARG A 72 -5.04 -13.15 7.62
CA ARG A 72 -5.18 -14.44 8.32
C ARG A 72 -3.84 -15.09 8.67
N HIS A 73 -2.72 -14.58 8.18
CA HIS A 73 -1.41 -15.09 8.58
C HIS A 73 -1.12 -14.75 10.05
N GLY A 74 -0.70 -15.77 10.80
CA GLY A 74 -0.20 -15.66 12.17
C GLY A 74 1.22 -16.23 12.29
N PRO A 75 1.76 -16.31 13.51
CA PRO A 75 3.05 -16.95 13.77
C PRO A 75 3.06 -18.42 13.30
N ALA A 76 4.21 -18.88 12.83
CA ALA A 76 4.41 -20.30 12.52
C ALA A 76 4.39 -21.14 13.80
N VAL A 77 3.65 -22.24 13.79
CA VAL A 77 3.57 -23.18 14.93
C VAL A 77 4.59 -24.29 14.71
N TYR A 78 5.54 -24.40 15.63
CA TYR A 78 6.54 -25.48 15.66
C TYR A 78 6.15 -26.53 16.70
N PRO A 79 6.51 -27.81 16.49
CA PRO A 79 6.34 -28.83 17.51
C PRO A 79 7.18 -28.48 18.75
N PRO A 80 6.70 -28.81 19.96
CA PRO A 80 7.49 -28.61 21.16
C PRO A 80 8.78 -29.42 21.09
N LEU A 81 9.86 -28.84 21.61
CA LEU A 81 11.13 -29.53 21.72
C LEU A 81 11.00 -30.72 22.69
N PRO A 82 11.77 -31.81 22.48
CA PRO A 82 11.89 -32.84 23.50
C PRO A 82 12.46 -32.25 24.79
N SER A 83 12.23 -32.92 25.92
CA SER A 83 12.79 -32.49 27.21
C SER A 83 14.31 -32.39 27.09
N LEU A 84 14.82 -31.18 27.26
CA LEU A 84 16.25 -30.91 27.24
C LEU A 84 16.88 -31.43 28.54
N PRO A 85 18.10 -31.99 28.48
CA PRO A 85 18.86 -32.29 29.69
C PRO A 85 19.17 -31.01 30.48
N PRO A 86 19.52 -31.12 31.77
CA PRO A 86 19.99 -29.97 32.53
C PRO A 86 21.27 -29.40 31.90
N GLU A 87 21.36 -28.08 31.82
CA GLU A 87 22.52 -27.36 31.25
C GLU A 87 23.82 -27.66 32.01
N TRP A 88 23.72 -27.91 33.32
CA TRP A 88 24.85 -28.32 34.14
C TRP A 88 24.35 -29.14 35.34
N SER A 89 25.20 -30.07 35.80
CA SER A 89 24.95 -30.89 36.97
C SER A 89 26.12 -30.81 37.94
N PHE A 90 25.87 -30.64 39.24
CA PHE A 90 26.91 -30.77 40.25
C PHE A 90 27.20 -32.26 40.51
N VAL A 91 28.47 -32.64 40.41
CA VAL A 91 28.92 -33.97 40.80
C VAL A 91 29.27 -33.93 42.29
N SER A 92 28.41 -34.51 43.13
CA SER A 92 28.75 -34.80 44.52
C SER A 92 29.63 -36.06 44.58
N GLU A 93 30.67 -36.06 45.42
CA GLU A 93 31.69 -37.12 45.52
C GLU A 93 31.10 -38.52 45.83
N ALA A 94 29.90 -38.59 46.40
CA ALA A 94 29.15 -39.82 46.61
C ALA A 94 28.69 -40.52 45.31
N ALA A 95 28.47 -39.78 44.22
CA ALA A 95 28.11 -40.36 42.91
C ALA A 95 29.36 -40.87 42.15
N ALA A 96 30.53 -40.26 42.38
CA ALA A 96 31.80 -40.70 41.79
C ALA A 96 32.27 -42.05 42.36
N ALA A 97 31.86 -42.40 43.58
CA ALA A 97 32.16 -43.70 44.19
C ALA A 97 31.27 -44.86 43.69
N ALA A 98 30.12 -44.56 43.05
CA ALA A 98 29.16 -45.57 42.59
C ALA A 98 29.42 -46.06 41.15
N GLU A 99 30.27 -45.36 40.39
CA GLU A 99 30.67 -45.71 39.01
C GLU A 99 32.14 -46.20 38.95
N ALA A 100 32.61 -46.89 39.99
CA ALA A 100 33.92 -47.55 39.96
C ALA A 100 33.77 -48.95 39.31
N PRO A 101 34.49 -49.28 38.24
CA PRO A 101 34.49 -50.65 37.69
C PRO A 101 35.04 -51.65 38.72
N PRO A 102 34.57 -52.92 38.72
CA PRO A 102 35.02 -53.91 39.69
C PRO A 102 36.54 -54.12 39.56
N GLN A 103 37.28 -53.80 40.62
CA GLN A 103 38.72 -54.04 40.71
C GLN A 103 38.99 -55.56 40.63
N PRO A 104 39.98 -56.02 39.85
CA PRO A 104 40.30 -57.43 39.75
C PRO A 104 40.88 -57.93 41.08
N VAL A 105 40.27 -58.98 41.63
CA VAL A 105 40.73 -59.71 42.81
C VAL A 105 42.05 -60.40 42.44
N GLN A 106 43.17 -59.92 43.00
CA GLN A 106 44.46 -60.63 42.91
C GLN A 106 44.51 -61.68 44.03
N HIS A 107 44.63 -62.95 43.63
CA HIS A 107 44.92 -64.07 44.51
C HIS A 107 46.44 -64.26 44.59
N GLU A 108 47.00 -64.17 45.80
CA GLU A 108 48.24 -64.85 46.21
C GLU A 108 47.96 -65.70 47.45
#